data_AF-A0A9E0VAZ6-F1
#
_entry.id   AF-A0A9E0VAZ6-F1
#
_cell.length_a   1.000
_cell.length_b   1.000
_cell.length_c   1.000
_cell.angle_alpha   90.00
_cell.angle_beta   90.00
_cell.angle_gamma   90.00
#
_symmetry.space_group_name_H-M   'P 1'
#
loop_
_entity.id
_entity.type
_entity.pdbx_description
1 polymer ?
#
loop_
_entity_poly.entity_id
_entity_poly.type
_entity_poly.pdbx_seq_one_letter_code
_entity_poly.pdbx_strand_id
1 'polypeptide(L)'
;MLNITNQKLLKAIAAESVRMTHYTSISETLRDKWIRAIAKGTAMLEGDTTFMHWDRTNKTLLFWSDGSNEIYTIGKECQCKAFANGVPCYHRAMRRLVEQYYDRLEKFSRVSQPSRAAKKEAALV
;
A
#
# COMPACT_ATOMS: atom_id res chain seq x y z
N MET A 1 8.34 0.14 12.13
CA MET A 1 8.97 0.70 10.92
C MET A 1 8.39 -0.04 9.72
N LEU A 2 8.02 0.69 8.67
CA LEU A 2 7.57 0.11 7.42
C LEU A 2 8.77 -0.55 6.73
N ASN A 3 8.61 -1.83 6.36
CA ASN A 3 9.67 -2.58 5.71
C ASN A 3 9.16 -3.20 4.40
N ILE A 4 9.58 -2.62 3.27
CA ILE A 4 9.26 -3.09 1.92
C ILE A 4 10.53 -3.67 1.31
N THR A 5 10.69 -4.98 1.47
CA THR A 5 11.85 -5.72 0.92
C THR A 5 11.63 -6.19 -0.52
N ASN A 6 10.38 -6.51 -0.90
CA ASN A 6 10.06 -7.02 -2.23
C ASN A 6 9.59 -5.90 -3.17
N GLN A 7 10.55 -5.18 -3.75
CA GLN A 7 10.28 -4.07 -4.67
C GLN A 7 9.52 -4.51 -5.94
N LYS A 8 9.74 -5.74 -6.42
CA LYS A 8 9.01 -6.28 -7.57
C LYS A 8 7.52 -6.43 -7.26
N LEU A 9 7.17 -6.88 -6.06
CA LEU A 9 5.79 -6.97 -5.60
C LEU A 9 5.14 -5.59 -5.47
N LEU A 10 5.84 -4.61 -4.87
CA LEU A 10 5.35 -3.24 -4.79
C LEU A 10 5.03 -2.66 -6.18
N LYS A 11 5.95 -2.80 -7.13
CA LYS A 11 5.77 -2.34 -8.52
C LYS A 11 4.61 -3.02 -9.22
N ALA A 12 4.42 -4.34 -9.01
CA ALA A 12 3.28 -5.07 -9.56
C ALA A 12 1.95 -4.57 -8.98
N ILE A 13 1.89 -4.26 -7.68
CA ILE A 13 0.71 -3.68 -7.03
C ILE A 13 0.42 -2.27 -7.58
N ALA A 14 1.45 -1.46 -7.78
CA ALA A 14 1.32 -0.12 -8.35
C ALA A 14 0.78 -0.18 -9.79
N ALA A 15 1.34 -1.04 -10.63
CA ALA A 15 0.89 -1.25 -12.00
C ALA A 15 -0.58 -1.72 -12.05
N GLU A 16 -0.95 -2.65 -11.18
CA GLU A 16 -2.34 -3.11 -11.06
C GLU A 16 -3.27 -1.98 -10.61
N SER A 17 -2.85 -1.15 -9.66
CA SER A 17 -3.63 -0.02 -9.19
C SER A 17 -3.85 1.03 -10.29
N VAL A 18 -2.84 1.28 -11.13
CA VAL A 18 -2.96 2.15 -12.32
C VAL A 18 -3.95 1.54 -13.31
N ARG A 19 -3.80 0.25 -13.63
CA ARG A 19 -4.70 -0.48 -14.53
C ARG A 19 -6.16 -0.40 -14.05
N MET A 20 -6.41 -0.65 -12.77
CA MET A 20 -7.75 -0.54 -12.18
C MET A 20 -8.29 0.89 -12.27
N THR A 21 -7.44 1.89 -12.07
CA THR A 21 -7.82 3.30 -12.22
C THR A 21 -8.31 3.61 -13.64
N HIS A 22 -7.70 3.02 -14.68
CA HIS A 22 -8.19 3.14 -16.06
C HIS A 22 -9.60 2.57 -16.25
N TYR A 23 -9.94 1.45 -15.59
CA TYR A 23 -11.24 0.82 -15.74
C TYR A 23 -12.35 1.48 -14.91
N THR A 24 -12.02 2.05 -13.76
CA THR A 24 -13.04 2.52 -12.80
C THR A 24 -13.26 4.03 -12.81
N SER A 25 -12.38 4.80 -13.45
CA SER A 25 -12.48 6.27 -13.42
C SER A 25 -13.47 6.76 -14.46
N ILE A 26 -14.45 7.55 -14.00
CA ILE A 26 -15.52 8.11 -14.84
C ILE A 26 -14.99 9.22 -15.76
N SER A 27 -13.95 9.95 -15.34
CA SER A 27 -13.34 11.02 -16.13
C SER A 27 -11.84 10.86 -16.27
N GLU A 28 -11.33 11.28 -17.42
CA GLU A 28 -9.89 11.32 -17.75
C GLU A 28 -9.11 12.17 -16.74
N THR A 29 -9.60 13.37 -16.42
CA THR A 29 -8.94 14.24 -15.43
C THR A 29 -8.85 13.57 -14.05
N LEU A 30 -9.88 12.86 -13.61
CA LEU A 30 -9.85 12.16 -12.33
C LEU A 30 -8.90 10.96 -12.36
N ARG A 31 -8.93 10.20 -13.46
CA ARG A 31 -8.04 9.07 -13.72
C ARG A 31 -6.58 9.50 -13.63
N ASP A 32 -6.22 10.57 -14.34
CA ASP A 32 -4.85 11.06 -14.39
C ASP A 32 -4.37 11.58 -13.03
N LYS A 33 -5.25 12.22 -12.26
CA LYS A 33 -4.96 12.62 -10.86
C LYS A 33 -4.67 11.41 -9.97
N TRP A 34 -5.45 10.33 -10.10
CA TRP A 34 -5.18 9.08 -9.37
C TRP A 34 -3.88 8.43 -9.82
N ILE A 35 -3.59 8.36 -11.12
CA ILE A 35 -2.35 7.78 -11.65
C ILE A 35 -1.14 8.55 -11.10
N ARG A 36 -1.17 9.89 -11.12
CA ARG A 36 -0.11 10.73 -10.53
C ARG A 36 0.02 10.50 -9.02
N ALA A 37 -1.09 10.37 -8.31
CA ALA A 37 -1.10 10.07 -6.88
C ALA A 37 -0.48 8.68 -6.58
N ILE A 38 -0.78 7.66 -7.40
CA ILE A 38 -0.19 6.33 -7.30
C ILE A 38 1.31 6.40 -7.57
N ALA A 39 1.73 7.03 -8.67
CA ALA A 39 3.14 7.15 -9.04
C ALA A 39 3.95 7.85 -7.93
N LYS A 40 3.46 8.97 -7.39
CA LYS A 40 4.11 9.65 -6.27
C LYS A 40 4.13 8.80 -5.00
N GLY A 41 3.02 8.12 -4.68
CA GLY A 41 2.95 7.22 -3.53
C GLY A 41 3.95 6.06 -3.63
N THR A 42 4.09 5.47 -4.82
CA THR A 42 5.09 4.42 -5.08
C THR A 42 6.51 4.95 -4.91
N ALA A 43 6.85 6.11 -5.49
CA ALA A 43 8.18 6.70 -5.34
C ALA A 43 8.55 6.96 -3.87
N MET A 44 7.60 7.41 -3.04
CA MET A 44 7.83 7.58 -1.61
C MET A 44 8.14 6.25 -0.89
N LEU A 45 7.48 5.16 -1.31
CA LEU A 45 7.67 3.82 -0.73
C LEU A 45 8.92 3.10 -1.23
N GLU A 46 9.43 3.49 -2.40
CA GLU A 46 10.72 3.02 -2.93
C GLU A 46 11.92 3.75 -2.30
N GLY A 47 11.69 4.94 -1.75
CA GLY A 47 12.70 5.75 -1.07
C GLY A 47 12.97 5.32 0.38
N ASP A 48 13.45 6.26 1.19
CA ASP A 48 13.71 6.01 2.61
C ASP A 48 12.40 5.91 3.40
N THR A 49 12.10 4.70 3.89
CA THR A 49 10.91 4.41 4.70
C THR A 49 11.18 4.39 6.20
N THR A 50 12.35 4.84 6.66
CA THR A 50 12.78 4.80 8.08
C THR A 50 11.76 5.49 8.99
N PHE A 51 11.21 6.63 8.55
CA PHE A 51 10.21 7.39 9.30
C PHE A 51 8.76 7.07 8.90
N MET A 52 8.54 5.89 8.32
CA MET A 52 7.21 5.38 8.01
C MET A 52 6.86 4.20 8.91
N HIS A 53 5.60 4.10 9.32
CA HIS A 53 5.08 3.02 10.14
C HIS A 53 3.72 2.57 9.64
N TRP A 54 3.55 1.26 9.47
CA TRP A 54 2.26 0.65 9.11
C TRP A 54 1.65 -0.06 10.31
N ASP A 55 0.53 0.48 10.79
CA ASP A 55 -0.31 -0.18 11.77
C ASP A 55 -1.28 -1.12 11.06
N ARG A 56 -1.00 -2.42 11.17
CA ARG A 56 -1.76 -3.49 10.52
C ARG A 56 -3.16 -3.65 11.12
N THR A 57 -3.33 -3.36 12.40
CA THR A 57 -4.60 -3.54 13.13
C THR A 57 -5.59 -2.48 12.69
N ASN A 58 -5.18 -1.22 12.70
CA ASN A 58 -6.05 -0.10 12.34
C ASN A 58 -6.01 0.25 10.84
N LYS A 59 -5.13 -0.41 10.08
CA LYS A 59 -4.89 -0.14 8.65
C LYS A 59 -4.50 1.32 8.41
N THR A 60 -3.59 1.80 9.24
CA THR A 60 -3.19 3.21 9.29
C THR A 60 -1.71 3.33 8.93
N LEU A 61 -1.41 4.25 8.00
CA LEU A 61 -0.03 4.59 7.65
C LEU A 61 0.35 5.88 8.36
N LEU A 62 1.41 5.82 9.17
CA LEU A 62 2.04 6.99 9.76
C LEU A 62 3.32 7.30 9.00
N PHE A 63 3.55 8.56 8.64
CA PHE A 63 4.84 8.97 8.11
C PHE A 63 5.18 10.41 8.48
N TRP A 64 6.47 10.68 8.67
CA TRP A 64 6.97 12.04 8.82
C TRP A 64 7.15 12.69 7.44
N SER A 65 6.61 13.89 7.26
CA SER A 65 6.72 14.67 6.04
C SER A 65 7.77 15.75 6.21
N ASP A 66 8.91 15.63 5.52
CA ASP A 66 9.98 16.64 5.43
C ASP A 66 9.41 18.05 5.20
N GLY A 67 8.62 18.23 4.14
CA GLY A 67 8.19 19.56 3.71
C GLY A 67 7.28 20.33 4.66
N SER A 68 6.66 19.67 5.65
CA SER A 68 5.87 20.36 6.69
C SER A 68 6.39 20.10 8.11
N ASN A 69 7.40 19.24 8.26
CA ASN A 69 7.91 18.75 9.53
C ASN A 69 6.82 18.19 10.48
N GLU A 70 5.81 17.54 9.93
CA GLU A 70 4.68 16.97 10.67
C GLU A 70 4.56 15.46 10.46
N ILE A 71 4.00 14.77 11.46
CA ILE A 71 3.62 13.37 11.34
C ILE A 71 2.19 13.31 10.80
N TYR A 72 2.04 12.69 9.64
CA TYR A 72 0.74 12.40 9.05
C TYR A 72 0.26 11.03 9.46
N THR A 73 -1.01 10.94 9.84
CA THR A 73 -1.69 9.68 10.15
C THR A 73 -2.79 9.44 9.11
N ILE A 74 -2.65 8.40 8.30
CA ILE A 74 -3.54 8.14 7.17
C ILE A 74 -4.31 6.84 7.39
N GLY A 75 -5.55 7.00 7.83
CA GLY A 75 -6.53 5.92 7.92
C GLY A 75 -7.44 5.94 6.70
N LYS A 76 -8.76 5.86 6.92
CA LYS A 76 -9.78 6.05 5.85
C LYS A 76 -9.76 7.48 5.29
N GLU A 77 -9.46 8.44 6.16
CA GLU A 77 -9.36 9.86 5.85
C GLU A 77 -7.89 10.30 5.77
N CYS A 78 -7.67 11.51 5.25
CA CYS A 78 -6.33 12.09 5.15
C CYS A 78 -6.37 13.58 5.45
N GLN A 79 -5.39 14.09 6.21
CA GLN A 79 -5.32 15.48 6.64
C GLN A 79 -4.85 16.46 5.54
N CYS A 80 -4.50 15.97 4.35
CA CYS A 80 -3.95 16.84 3.31
C CYS A 80 -5.03 17.65 2.57
N LYS A 81 -4.65 18.84 2.08
CA LYS A 81 -5.52 19.74 1.30
C LYS A 81 -6.19 19.05 0.10
N ALA A 82 -5.48 18.14 -0.57
CA ALA A 82 -6.03 17.37 -1.68
C ALA A 82 -7.26 16.56 -1.25
N PHE A 83 -7.20 15.88 -0.10
CA PHE A 83 -8.35 15.14 0.43
C PHE A 83 -9.49 16.08 0.84
N ALA A 84 -9.17 17.19 1.53
CA ALA A 84 -10.16 18.19 1.92
C ALA A 84 -10.92 18.77 0.71
N ASN A 85 -10.25 18.91 -0.43
CA ASN A 85 -10.85 19.37 -1.69
C ASN A 85 -11.50 18.25 -2.52
N GLY A 86 -11.65 17.04 -1.97
CA GLY A 86 -12.26 15.91 -2.67
C GLY A 86 -11.45 15.36 -3.85
N VAL A 87 -10.16 15.70 -3.95
CA VAL A 87 -9.30 15.23 -5.05
C VAL A 87 -8.42 14.05 -4.62
N PRO A 88 -7.99 13.19 -5.56
CA PRO A 88 -7.03 12.14 -5.28
C PRO A 88 -5.77 12.67 -4.62
N CYS A 89 -5.30 12.00 -3.56
CA CYS A 89 -4.06 12.35 -2.88
C CYS A 89 -3.11 11.16 -2.79
N TYR A 90 -1.81 11.42 -2.92
CA TYR A 90 -0.80 10.37 -2.90
C TYR A 90 -0.71 9.67 -1.55
N HIS A 91 -1.04 10.33 -0.44
CA HIS A 91 -1.09 9.70 0.88
C HIS A 91 -2.08 8.53 0.95
N ARG A 92 -3.29 8.71 0.40
CA ARG A 92 -4.30 7.64 0.33
C ARG A 92 -3.88 6.55 -0.64
N ALA A 93 -3.25 6.90 -1.76
CA ALA A 93 -2.69 5.92 -2.68
C ALA A 93 -1.61 5.10 -1.96
N MET A 94 -0.68 5.75 -1.28
CA MET A 94 0.41 5.14 -0.50
C MET A 94 -0.12 4.16 0.55
N ARG A 95 -1.11 4.57 1.37
CA ARG A 95 -1.77 3.67 2.34
C ARG A 95 -2.35 2.42 1.67
N ARG A 96 -3.05 2.59 0.53
CA ARG A 96 -3.64 1.46 -0.22
C ARG A 96 -2.59 0.53 -0.81
N LEU A 97 -1.46 1.06 -1.28
CA LEU A 97 -0.35 0.26 -1.79
C LEU A 97 0.27 -0.59 -0.67
N VAL A 98 0.52 0.02 0.50
CA VAL A 98 1.07 -0.67 1.68
C VAL A 98 0.10 -1.75 2.18
N GLU A 99 -1.18 -1.44 2.27
CA GLU A 99 -2.22 -2.40 2.66
C GLU A 99 -2.21 -3.63 1.73
N GLN A 100 -2.26 -3.40 0.42
CA GLN A 100 -2.21 -4.48 -0.56
C GLN A 100 -0.89 -5.27 -0.52
N TYR A 101 0.23 -4.61 -0.22
CA TYR A 101 1.53 -5.26 -0.11
C TYR A 101 1.54 -6.28 1.03
N TYR A 102 1.13 -5.86 2.23
CA TYR A 102 1.08 -6.76 3.39
C TYR A 102 -0.01 -7.84 3.24
N ASP A 103 -1.17 -7.52 2.66
CA ASP A 103 -2.21 -8.50 2.38
C ASP A 103 -1.72 -9.61 1.44
N ARG A 104 -0.94 -9.26 0.40
CA ARG A 104 -0.35 -10.25 -0.51
C ARG A 104 0.74 -11.07 0.16
N LEU A 105 1.61 -10.45 0.97
CA LEU A 105 2.62 -11.18 1.74
C LEU A 105 1.99 -12.22 2.68
N GLU A 106 0.90 -11.86 3.37
CA GLU A 106 0.17 -12.82 4.20
C GLU A 106 -0.38 -13.98 3.38
N LYS A 107 -1.01 -13.70 2.24
CA LYS A 107 -1.56 -14.75 1.38
C LYS A 107 -0.47 -15.71 0.92
N PHE A 108 0.70 -15.21 0.50
CA PHE A 108 1.83 -16.07 0.13
C PHE A 108 2.32 -16.92 1.30
N SER A 109 2.45 -16.34 2.51
CA SER A 109 2.88 -17.08 3.70
C SER A 109 1.92 -18.22 4.09
N ARG A 110 0.61 -18.03 3.89
CA ARG A 110 -0.41 -19.04 4.17
C ARG A 110 -0.40 -20.17 3.15
N VAL A 111 -0.15 -19.87 1.87
CA VAL A 111 -0.05 -20.88 0.80
C VAL A 111 1.21 -21.73 0.93
N SER A 112 2.32 -21.16 1.43
CA SER A 112 3.57 -21.89 1.65
C SER A 112 3.57 -22.80 2.89
N GLN A 113 2.53 -22.79 3.72
CA GLN A 113 2.44 -23.71 4.85
C GLN A 113 1.83 -25.05 4.37
N PRO A 114 2.51 -26.20 4.59
CA PRO A 114 1.93 -27.49 4.25
C PRO A 114 0.65 -27.68 5.06
N SER A 115 -0.40 -28.15 4.38
CA SER A 115 -1.69 -28.42 5.01
C SER A 115 -1.50 -29.34 6.23
N ARG A 116 -2.32 -29.17 7.26
CA ARG A 116 -2.32 -30.05 8.44
C ARG A 116 -2.49 -31.55 8.07
N ALA A 117 -3.04 -31.85 6.89
CA ALA A 117 -3.14 -33.21 6.36
C ALA A 117 -1.77 -33.80 5.99
N ALA A 118 -0.90 -33.02 5.35
CA ALA A 118 0.45 -33.48 4.95
C ALA A 118 1.40 -33.73 6.14
N LYS A 119 1.13 -33.12 7.31
CA LYS A 119 1.91 -33.36 8.53
C LYS A 119 1.57 -34.69 9.23
N LYS A 120 0.40 -35.28 8.97
CA LYS A 120 0.03 -36.59 9.56
C LYS A 120 0.69 -37.77 8.85
N GLU A 121 0.92 -37.69 7.54
CA GLU A 121 1.58 -38.77 6.78
C GLU A 121 3.10 -38.82 7.03
N ALA A 122 3.74 -37.67 7.24
CA ALA A 122 5.18 -37.61 7.56
C ALA A 122 5.54 -38.01 9.01
N ALA A 123 4.55 -38.14 9.90
CA ALA A 123 4.75 -38.56 11.29
C ALA A 123 4.44 -40.06 11.52
N LEU A 124 4.15 -40.79 10.45
CA LEU A 124 3.77 -42.21 10.45
C LEU A 124 4.76 -43.08 9.64
N VAL A 125 5.92 -42.53 9.27
CA VAL A 125 7.04 -43.24 8.63
C VAL A 125 8.23 -43.26 9.59
#